data_AF-A0A3L7PAD8-F1
#
_entry.id   AF-A0A3L7PAD8-F1
#
_cell.length_a   1.000
_cell.length_b   1.000
_cell.length_c   1.000
_cell.angle_alpha   90.00
_cell.angle_beta   90.00
_cell.angle_gamma   90.00
#
_symmetry.space_group_name_H-M   'P 1'
#
loop_
_entity.id
_entity.type
_entity.pdbx_description
1 polymer ?
#
loop_
_entity_poly.entity_id
_entity_poly.type
_entity_poly.pdbx_seq_one_letter_code
_entity_poly.pdbx_strand_id
1 'polypeptide(L)' 'MDPVLLFQINPSSGVPIYRQLMDQVRTLIGTGRLTEGAMVPSVRQIAEGLQINPMTVSKAWSLLERDGVLERVR' A
#
# COMPACT_ATOMS: atom_id res chain seq x y z
N MET A 1 -10.99 12.14 4.10
CA MET A 1 -11.07 11.18 2.97
C MET A 1 -10.67 9.82 3.51
N ASP A 2 -11.37 8.75 3.14
CA ASP A 2 -10.94 7.40 3.52
C ASP A 2 -9.66 7.06 2.74
N PRO A 3 -8.50 6.90 3.42
CA PRO A 3 -7.23 6.68 2.75
C PRO A 3 -7.14 5.30 2.08
N VAL A 4 -8.07 4.38 2.36
CA VAL A 4 -8.17 3.11 1.63
C VAL A 4 -8.66 3.32 0.19
N LEU A 5 -9.49 4.35 -0.07
CA LEU A 5 -9.99 4.66 -1.41
C LEU A 5 -8.89 5.13 -2.39
N LEU A 6 -7.66 5.34 -1.90
CA LEU A 6 -6.50 5.64 -2.72
C LEU A 6 -5.93 4.41 -3.44
N PHE A 7 -6.29 3.20 -3.00
CA PHE A 7 -5.75 1.95 -3.51
C PHE A 7 -6.79 1.17 -4.32
N GLN A 8 -6.34 0.57 -5.41
CA GLN A 8 -7.14 -0.30 -6.27
C GLN A 8 -6.34 -1.55 -6.64
N ILE A 9 -7.02 -2.67 -6.85
CA ILE A 9 -6.37 -3.92 -7.24
C ILE A 9 -7.04 -4.50 -8.46
N ASN A 10 -6.24 -5.09 -9.35
CA ASN A 10 -6.72 -5.88 -10.47
C ASN A 10 -6.11 -7.29 -10.38
N PRO A 11 -6.81 -8.26 -9.78
CA PRO A 11 -6.34 -9.65 -9.67
C PRO A 11 -6.06 -10.31 -11.02
N SER A 12 -6.71 -9.86 -12.09
CA SER A 12 -6.58 -10.39 -13.46
C SER A 12 -5.44 -9.78 -14.26
N SER A 13 -4.72 -8.79 -13.72
CA SER A 13 -3.64 -8.09 -14.44
C SER A 13 -2.38 -8.94 -14.70
N GLY A 14 -2.26 -10.11 -14.08
CA GLY A 14 -1.03 -10.90 -14.06
C GLY A 14 0.07 -10.34 -13.15
N VAL A 15 -0.12 -9.14 -12.59
CA VAL A 15 0.80 -8.53 -11.61
C VAL A 15 0.40 -9.00 -10.20
N PRO A 16 1.33 -9.54 -9.38
CA PRO A 16 1.02 -9.91 -8.01
C PRO A 16 0.47 -8.74 -7.19
N ILE A 17 -0.59 -8.96 -6.40
CA ILE A 17 -1.29 -7.91 -5.64
C ILE A 17 -0.34 -7.09 -4.76
N TYR A 18 0.61 -7.73 -4.06
CA TYR A 18 1.57 -7.00 -3.22
C TYR A 18 2.38 -5.98 -4.05
N ARG A 19 2.74 -6.32 -5.29
CA ARG A 19 3.46 -5.42 -6.19
C ARG A 19 2.57 -4.27 -6.66
N GLN A 20 1.31 -4.55 -7.01
CA GLN A 20 0.36 -3.50 -7.38
C GLN A 20 0.19 -2.44 -6.29
N LEU A 21 0.15 -2.87 -5.01
CA LEU A 21 0.08 -1.93 -3.89
C LEU A 21 1.37 -1.11 -3.75
N MET A 22 2.54 -1.74 -3.89
CA MET A 22 3.83 -1.06 -3.84
C MET A 22 3.96 0.01 -4.92
N ASP A 23 3.57 -0.32 -6.16
CA ASP A 23 3.63 0.58 -7.31
C ASP A 23 2.70 1.79 -7.12
N GLN A 24 1.53 1.58 -6.51
CA GLN A 24 0.61 2.66 -6.16
C GLN A 24 1.16 3.57 -5.06
N VAL A 25 1.78 3.04 -4.01
CA VAL A 25 2.45 3.89 -3.00
C VAL A 25 3.51 4.77 -3.67
N ARG A 26 4.37 4.18 -4.51
CA ARG A 26 5.41 4.92 -5.23
C ARG A 26 4.81 5.99 -6.16
N THR A 27 3.71 5.67 -6.83
CA THR A 27 2.98 6.63 -7.69
C THR A 27 2.35 7.76 -6.89
N LEU A 28 1.75 7.47 -5.74
CA LEU A 28 1.16 8.48 -4.86
C LEU A 28 2.23 9.44 -4.31
N ILE A 29 3.43 8.93 -4.01
CA ILE A 29 4.58 9.75 -3.63
C ILE A 29 5.04 10.61 -4.82
N GLY A 30 5.25 9.99 -6.00
CA GLY A 30 5.70 10.69 -7.20
C GLY A 30 4.74 11.77 -7.71
N THR A 31 3.46 11.67 -7.34
CA THR A 31 2.41 12.67 -7.66
C THR A 31 2.18 13.68 -6.53
N GLY A 32 2.90 13.58 -5.41
CA GLY A 32 2.75 14.46 -4.24
C GLY A 32 1.46 14.23 -3.45
N ARG A 33 0.71 13.16 -3.72
CA ARG A 33 -0.52 12.80 -2.99
C ARG A 33 -0.21 12.13 -1.64
N LEU A 34 0.94 11.45 -1.55
CA LEU A 34 1.56 11.07 -0.29
C LEU A 34 2.84 11.88 -0.15
N THR A 35 2.93 12.67 0.90
CA THR A 35 4.13 13.44 1.24
C THR A 35 4.91 12.73 2.34
N GLU A 36 6.14 13.16 2.57
CA GLU A 36 6.91 12.72 3.74
C GLU A 36 6.12 12.93 5.04
N GLY A 37 6.20 11.96 5.95
CA GLY A 37 5.43 11.93 7.20
C GLY A 37 3.94 11.60 7.04
N ALA A 38 3.43 11.46 5.81
CA ALA A 38 2.03 11.04 5.61
C ALA A 38 1.85 9.56 5.99
N MET A 39 0.77 9.28 6.72
CA MET A 39 0.42 7.91 7.11
C MET A 39 -0.23 7.17 5.94
N VAL A 40 0.25 5.95 5.68
CA VAL A 40 -0.49 4.97 4.87
C VAL A 40 -1.50 4.22 5.75
N PRO A 41 -2.60 3.69 5.18
CA PRO A 41 -3.51 2.85 5.95
C PRO A 41 -2.79 1.62 6.51
N SER A 42 -3.26 1.14 7.66
CA SER A 42 -2.77 -0.09 8.26
C SER A 42 -3.04 -1.31 7.38
N VAL A 43 -2.29 -2.39 7.64
CA VAL A 43 -2.50 -3.71 7.00
C VAL A 43 -3.97 -4.13 7.08
N ARG A 44 -4.59 -3.95 8.26
CA ARG A 44 -5.98 -4.32 8.50
C ARG A 44 -6.94 -3.49 7.65
N GLN A 45 -6.75 -2.17 7.61
CA GLN A 45 -7.62 -1.27 6.84
C GLN A 45 -7.59 -1.59 5.34
N ILE A 46 -6.41 -1.81 4.76
CA ILE A 46 -6.30 -2.20 3.34
C ILE A 46 -6.91 -3.58 3.09
N ALA A 47 -6.62 -4.55 3.96
CA ALA A 47 -7.10 -5.92 3.78
C ALA A 47 -8.64 -5.98 3.83
N GLU A 48 -9.26 -5.28 4.78
CA GLU A 48 -10.71 -5.20 4.92
C GLU A 48 -11.34 -4.41 3.75
N GLY A 49 -10.82 -3.23 3.43
CA GLY A 49 -11.43 -2.38 2.40
C GLY A 49 -11.23 -2.87 0.96
N LEU A 50 -10.16 -3.62 0.67
CA LEU A 50 -9.94 -4.23 -0.64
C LEU A 50 -10.30 -5.72 -0.69
N GLN A 51 -10.76 -6.30 0.43
CA GLN A 51 -11.08 -7.73 0.57
C GLN A 51 -9.94 -8.67 0.12
N ILE A 52 -8.72 -8.39 0.58
CA ILE A 52 -7.52 -9.18 0.25
C ILE A 52 -6.86 -9.78 1.48
N ASN A 53 -6.05 -10.82 1.26
CA ASN A 53 -5.31 -11.48 2.33
C ASN A 53 -4.39 -10.49 3.07
N PRO A 54 -4.53 -10.32 4.41
CA PRO A 54 -3.67 -9.43 5.20
C PRO A 54 -2.18 -9.71 5.05
N MET A 55 -1.78 -10.97 4.81
CA MET A 55 -0.38 -11.34 4.57
C MET A 55 0.17 -10.73 3.28
N THR A 56 -0.68 -10.54 2.26
CA THR A 56 -0.28 -9.89 1.01
C THR A 56 0.00 -8.40 1.22
N VAL A 57 -0.81 -7.72 2.03
CA VAL A 57 -0.59 -6.31 2.39
C VAL A 57 0.63 -6.17 3.29
N SER A 58 0.74 -7.02 4.32
CA SER A 58 1.91 -7.07 5.21
C SER A 58 3.21 -7.25 4.44
N LYS A 59 3.21 -8.14 3.43
CA LYS A 59 4.33 -8.30 2.51
C LYS A 59 4.65 -7.01 1.76
N ALA A 60 3.65 -6.34 1.16
CA ALA A 60 3.89 -5.08 0.46
C ALA A 60 4.51 -4.01 1.37
N TRP A 61 3.97 -3.83 2.60
CA TRP A 61 4.42 -2.76 3.50
C TRP A 61 5.82 -3.08 4.03
N SER A 62 6.09 -4.35 4.35
CA SER A 62 7.41 -4.81 4.78
C SER A 62 8.48 -4.64 3.70
N LEU A 63 8.13 -4.84 2.43
CA LEU A 63 9.05 -4.61 1.31
C LEU A 63 9.33 -3.12 1.11
N LEU A 64 8.30 -2.27 1.19
CA LEU A 64 8.49 -0.81 1.15
C LEU A 64 9.29 -0.27 2.33
N GLU A 65 9.10 -0.84 3.52
CA GLU A 65 9.90 -0.55 4.71
C GLU A 65 11.37 -0.89 4.49
N ARG A 66 11.65 -2.10 3.96
CA ARG A 66 13.01 -2.50 3.61
C ARG A 66 13.63 -1.63 2.51
N ASP A 67 12.83 -1.17 1.55
CA ASP A 67 13.28 -0.30 0.46
C ASP A 67 13.41 1.18 0.92
N GLY A 68 13.16 1.49 2.20
CA GLY A 68 13.26 2.84 2.76
C GLY A 68 12.14 3.79 2.35
N VAL A 69 11.05 3.28 1.77
CA VAL A 69 9.90 4.09 1.31
C VAL A 69 8.89 4.32 2.43
N LEU A 70 8.76 3.36 3.35
CA LEU A 70 7.91 3.48 4.53
C LEU A 70 8.73 3.28 5.79
N GLU A 71 8.21 3.80 6.90
CA GLU A 71 8.70 3.50 8.23
C GLU A 71 7.56 2.97 9.10
N ARG A 72 7.90 2.10 10.05
CA ARG A 72 6.93 1.60 11.02
C ARG A 72 6.84 2.56 12.19
N VAL A 73 5.70 3.24 12.29
CA VAL A 73 5.33 3.98 13.49
C VAL A 73 4.99 2.99 14.61
N ARG A 74 5.64 3.12 15.77
CA ARG A 74 5.44 2.28 16.95
C ARG A 74 4.51 2.94 17.95
#